data_AF-F8CE96-F1
#
_entry.id   AF-F8CE96-F1
#
_cell.length_a   1.000
_cell.length_b   1.000
_cell.length_c   1.000
_cell.angle_alpha   90.00
_cell.angle_beta   90.00
_cell.angle_gamma   90.00
#
_symmetry.space_group_name_H-M   'P 1'
#
loop_
_entity.id
_entity.type
_entity.pdbx_description
1 polymer ?
#
loop_
_entity_poly.entity_id
_entity_poly.type
_entity_poly.pdbx_seq_one_letter_code
_entity_poly.pdbx_strand_id
1 'polypeptide(L)'
;MKRADIARLTALERKALMEELAAMVAIGELNLGDASRILRGTMLGMDRKTFARVVKLSTSVIAKLEDEPDANPTLETLNKVFAPFGGKIALTFPRLEAPHPPDDAEKQRREMLRSALAKSKRQRRRSSPP
;
A
#
# COMPACT_ATOMS: atom_id res chain seq x y z
N MET A 1 -1.01 -17.59 -0.07
CA MET A 1 -0.20 -17.28 1.13
C MET A 1 -1.08 -17.43 2.37
N LYS A 2 -0.65 -18.09 3.44
CA LYS A 2 -1.49 -18.28 4.65
C LYS A 2 -1.29 -17.10 5.60
N ARG A 3 -2.29 -16.77 6.43
CA ARG A 3 -2.20 -15.70 7.45
C ARG A 3 -0.98 -15.83 8.36
N ALA A 4 -0.62 -17.07 8.73
CA ALA A 4 0.54 -17.36 9.55
C ALA A 4 1.86 -16.88 8.90
N ASP A 5 1.95 -16.90 7.58
CA ASP A 5 3.10 -16.43 6.83
C ASP A 5 3.17 -14.89 6.86
N ILE A 6 2.02 -14.22 6.76
CA ILE A 6 1.91 -12.75 6.83
C ILE A 6 2.20 -12.22 8.24
N ALA A 7 1.80 -12.94 9.29
CA ALA A 7 2.07 -12.54 10.66
C ALA A 7 3.58 -12.39 10.94
N ARG A 8 4.41 -13.20 10.27
CA ARG A 8 5.88 -13.21 10.39
C ARG A 8 6.57 -12.12 9.57
N LEU A 9 5.86 -11.44 8.67
CA LEU A 9 6.44 -10.38 7.84
C LEU A 9 6.87 -9.19 8.70
N THR A 10 8.01 -8.61 8.36
CA THR A 10 8.44 -7.31 8.83
C THR A 10 7.49 -6.21 8.34
N ALA A 11 7.57 -5.03 8.96
CA ALA A 11 6.79 -3.88 8.50
C ALA A 11 7.08 -3.51 7.03
N LEU A 12 8.33 -3.67 6.59
CA LEU A 12 8.73 -3.40 5.21
C LEU A 12 8.11 -4.39 4.22
N GLU A 13 8.13 -5.69 4.54
CA GLU A 13 7.52 -6.72 3.68
C GLU A 13 6.00 -6.57 3.60
N ARG A 14 5.35 -6.22 4.73
CA ARG A 14 3.92 -5.88 4.74
C ARG A 14 3.60 -4.71 3.81
N LYS A 15 4.44 -3.67 3.83
CA LYS A 15 4.28 -2.52 2.94
C LYS A 15 4.44 -2.92 1.48
N ALA A 16 5.48 -3.69 1.15
CA ALA A 16 5.70 -4.19 -0.21
C ALA A 16 4.51 -4.99 -0.73
N LEU A 17 3.91 -5.85 0.11
CA LEU A 17 2.69 -6.60 -0.24
C LEU A 17 1.51 -5.67 -0.56
N MET A 18 1.31 -4.61 0.22
CA MET A 18 0.23 -3.64 -0.02
C MET A 18 0.48 -2.84 -1.31
N GLU A 19 1.72 -2.45 -1.59
CA GLU A 19 2.10 -1.75 -2.83
C GLU A 19 1.91 -2.66 -4.06
N GLU A 20 2.25 -3.94 -3.96
CA GLU A 20 2.04 -4.94 -5.01
C GLU A 20 0.54 -5.14 -5.31
N LEU A 21 -0.30 -5.27 -4.27
CA LEU A 21 -1.76 -5.36 -4.45
C LEU A 21 -2.33 -4.11 -5.11
N ALA A 22 -1.83 -2.92 -4.76
CA ALA A 22 -2.24 -1.68 -5.39
C ALA A 22 -1.83 -1.64 -6.88
N ALA A 23 -0.63 -2.14 -7.21
CA ALA A 23 -0.16 -2.24 -8.60
C ALA A 23 -1.03 -3.20 -9.43
N MET A 24 -1.33 -4.40 -8.91
CA MET A 24 -2.25 -5.37 -9.54
C MET A 24 -3.64 -4.77 -9.79
N VAL A 25 -4.16 -3.99 -8.84
CA VAL A 25 -5.43 -3.28 -9.03
C VAL A 25 -5.34 -2.22 -10.12
N ALA A 26 -4.25 -1.45 -10.16
CA ALA A 26 -4.06 -0.40 -11.14
C ALA A 26 -3.97 -0.91 -12.59
N ILE A 27 -3.42 -2.13 -12.78
CA ILE A 27 -3.34 -2.78 -14.10
C ILE A 27 -4.57 -3.64 -14.44
N GLY A 28 -5.53 -3.74 -13.52
CA GLY A 28 -6.79 -4.48 -13.72
C GLY A 28 -6.70 -5.99 -13.54
N GLU A 29 -5.60 -6.52 -12.98
CA GLU A 29 -5.49 -7.94 -12.62
C GLU A 29 -6.35 -8.30 -11.41
N LEU A 30 -6.55 -7.35 -10.50
CA LEU A 30 -7.46 -7.46 -9.36
C LEU A 30 -8.43 -6.29 -9.36
N ASN A 31 -9.65 -6.51 -8.88
CA ASN A 31 -10.53 -5.38 -8.54
C ASN A 31 -10.31 -4.92 -7.09
N LEU A 32 -10.88 -3.77 -6.73
CA LEU A 32 -10.78 -3.21 -5.37
C LEU A 32 -11.41 -4.13 -4.31
N GLY A 33 -12.42 -4.91 -4.69
CA GLY A 33 -13.05 -5.92 -3.84
C GLY A 33 -12.11 -7.07 -3.48
N ASP A 34 -11.35 -7.58 -4.45
CA ASP A 34 -10.34 -8.62 -4.25
C ASP A 34 -9.25 -8.14 -3.29
N ALA A 35 -8.73 -6.93 -3.52
CA ALA A 35 -7.76 -6.32 -2.64
C ALA A 35 -8.30 -6.15 -1.20
N SER A 36 -9.54 -5.68 -1.06
CA SER A 36 -10.22 -5.59 0.25
C SER A 36 -10.31 -6.95 0.94
N ARG A 37 -10.79 -7.99 0.23
CA ARG A 37 -10.92 -9.36 0.77
C ARG A 37 -9.56 -9.91 1.22
N ILE A 38 -8.53 -9.77 0.38
CA ILE A 38 -7.18 -10.26 0.67
C ILE A 38 -6.62 -9.55 1.90
N LEU A 39 -6.63 -8.22 1.93
CA LEU A 39 -6.09 -7.46 3.06
C LEU A 39 -6.87 -7.75 4.36
N ARG A 40 -8.20 -7.77 4.30
CA ARG A 40 -9.05 -8.10 5.45
C ARG A 40 -8.73 -9.49 6.00
N GLY A 41 -8.66 -10.50 5.14
CA GLY A 41 -8.49 -11.90 5.56
C GLY A 41 -7.05 -12.24 5.95
N THR A 42 -6.07 -11.63 5.31
CA THR A 42 -4.67 -12.03 5.46
C THR A 42 -3.87 -11.11 6.40
N MET A 43 -4.13 -9.80 6.37
CA MET A 43 -3.43 -8.82 7.22
C MET A 43 -4.12 -8.62 8.57
N LEU A 44 -5.44 -8.39 8.57
CA LEU A 44 -6.21 -8.24 9.81
C LEU A 44 -6.75 -9.58 10.32
N GLY A 45 -6.98 -10.50 9.39
CA GLY A 45 -7.69 -11.75 9.59
C GLY A 45 -8.99 -11.59 10.38
N MET A 46 -9.79 -10.64 9.90
CA MET A 46 -11.14 -10.38 10.37
C MET A 46 -12.14 -11.04 9.43
N ASP A 47 -13.24 -11.53 9.96
CA ASP A 47 -14.43 -11.80 9.16
C ASP A 47 -15.06 -10.49 8.66
N ARG A 48 -16.03 -10.59 7.73
CA ARG A 48 -16.71 -9.42 7.15
C ARG A 48 -17.45 -8.58 8.18
N LYS A 49 -18.12 -9.21 9.15
CA LYS A 49 -18.96 -8.54 10.15
C LYS A 49 -18.10 -7.68 11.08
N THR A 50 -16.98 -8.23 11.52
CA THR A 50 -15.98 -7.58 12.36
C THR A 50 -15.31 -6.45 11.60
N PHE A 51 -14.89 -6.68 10.35
CA PHE A 51 -14.28 -5.64 9.53
C PHE A 51 -15.24 -4.48 9.25
N ALA A 52 -16.49 -4.78 8.85
CA ALA A 52 -17.53 -3.78 8.60
C ALA A 52 -17.73 -2.85 9.82
N ARG A 53 -17.76 -3.42 11.04
CA ARG A 53 -17.83 -2.66 12.28
C ARG A 53 -16.62 -1.74 12.48
N VAL A 54 -15.40 -2.21 12.19
CA VAL A 54 -14.17 -1.42 12.30
C VAL A 54 -14.17 -0.23 11.34
N VAL A 55 -14.56 -0.45 10.08
CA VAL A 55 -14.59 0.61 9.06
C VAL A 55 -15.89 1.43 9.06
N LYS A 56 -16.80 1.16 10.01
CA LYS A 56 -18.11 1.83 10.17
C LYS A 56 -18.98 1.76 8.91
N LEU A 57 -19.02 0.59 8.27
CA LEU A 57 -19.87 0.27 7.13
C LEU A 57 -20.81 -0.88 7.50
N SER A 58 -21.86 -1.10 6.71
CA SER A 58 -22.68 -2.30 6.87
C SER A 58 -21.94 -3.53 6.33
N THR A 59 -22.24 -4.71 6.89
CA THR A 59 -21.72 -5.98 6.36
C THR A 59 -22.14 -6.19 4.91
N SER A 60 -23.33 -5.71 4.50
CA SER A 60 -23.82 -5.79 3.13
C SER A 60 -22.97 -4.97 2.16
N VAL A 61 -22.48 -3.79 2.57
CA VAL A 61 -21.59 -2.97 1.73
C VAL A 61 -20.25 -3.68 1.51
N ILE A 62 -19.69 -4.31 2.55
CA ILE A 62 -18.46 -5.09 2.42
C ILE A 62 -18.68 -6.33 1.55
N ALA A 63 -19.78 -7.05 1.76
CA ALA A 63 -20.11 -8.22 0.94
C ALA A 63 -20.28 -7.83 -0.53
N LYS A 64 -21.04 -6.77 -0.81
CA LYS A 64 -21.22 -6.25 -2.17
C LYS A 64 -19.89 -5.88 -2.82
N LEU A 65 -19.05 -5.12 -2.12
CA LEU A 65 -17.72 -4.74 -2.62
C LEU A 65 -16.86 -5.97 -2.94
N GLU A 66 -16.89 -7.02 -2.10
CA GLU A 66 -16.04 -8.19 -2.29
C GLU A 66 -16.63 -9.23 -3.26
N ASP A 67 -17.94 -9.35 -3.39
CA ASP A 67 -18.61 -10.42 -4.14
C ASP A 67 -19.03 -9.99 -5.55
N GLU A 68 -19.26 -8.70 -5.79
CA GLU A 68 -19.66 -8.18 -7.10
C GLU A 68 -18.48 -7.49 -7.79
N PRO A 69 -17.92 -8.06 -8.88
CA PRO A 69 -16.81 -7.45 -9.62
C PRO A 69 -17.14 -6.04 -10.16
N ASP A 70 -18.40 -5.80 -10.49
CA ASP A 70 -18.90 -4.53 -11.04
C ASP A 70 -19.43 -3.57 -9.96
N ALA A 71 -19.14 -3.84 -8.68
CA ALA A 71 -19.54 -2.94 -7.60
C ALA A 71 -18.91 -1.55 -7.79
N ASN A 72 -19.74 -0.50 -7.78
CA ASN A 72 -19.31 0.89 -7.90
C ASN A 72 -19.58 1.68 -6.60
N PRO A 73 -18.80 1.45 -5.53
CA PRO A 73 -18.91 2.21 -4.29
C PRO A 73 -18.38 3.64 -4.45
N THR A 74 -18.83 4.54 -3.58
CA THR A 74 -18.28 5.91 -3.53
C THR A 74 -16.81 5.91 -3.09
N LEU A 75 -16.07 6.95 -3.48
CA LEU A 75 -14.69 7.16 -3.00
C LEU A 75 -14.62 7.22 -1.47
N GLU A 76 -15.65 7.75 -0.79
CA GLU A 76 -15.71 7.76 0.66
C GLU A 76 -15.75 6.34 1.24
N THR A 77 -16.60 5.47 0.68
CA THR A 77 -16.69 4.06 1.07
C THR A 77 -15.37 3.34 0.87
N LEU A 78 -14.74 3.52 -0.30
CA LEU A 78 -13.44 2.93 -0.58
C LEU A 78 -12.36 3.42 0.39
N ASN A 79 -12.31 4.73 0.67
CA ASN A 79 -11.37 5.27 1.64
C ASN A 79 -11.59 4.71 3.04
N LYS A 80 -12.84 4.52 3.48
CA LYS A 80 -13.14 3.84 4.76
C LYS A 80 -12.62 2.40 4.79
N VAL A 81 -12.80 1.66 3.70
CA VAL A 81 -12.34 0.28 3.58
C VAL A 81 -10.81 0.19 3.65
N PHE A 82 -10.08 1.09 2.98
CA PHE A 82 -8.63 1.01 2.91
C PHE A 82 -7.88 1.77 4.04
N ALA A 83 -8.59 2.61 4.80
CA ALA A 83 -8.02 3.39 5.90
C ALA A 83 -7.26 2.56 6.96
N PRO A 84 -7.73 1.37 7.41
CA PRO A 84 -7.01 0.56 8.39
C PRO A 84 -5.62 0.10 7.93
N PHE A 85 -5.36 0.15 6.63
CA PHE A 85 -4.08 -0.23 6.02
C PHE A 85 -3.19 0.97 5.71
N GLY A 86 -3.64 2.19 6.03
CA GLY A 86 -2.99 3.43 5.61
C GLY A 86 -3.16 3.75 4.12
N GLY A 87 -4.05 3.02 3.43
CA GLY A 87 -4.36 3.24 2.01
C GLY A 87 -5.32 4.40 1.80
N LYS A 88 -5.17 5.08 0.66
CA LYS A 88 -6.10 6.12 0.18
C LYS A 88 -6.34 5.93 -1.30
N ILE A 89 -7.59 6.04 -1.72
CA ILE A 89 -7.96 6.06 -3.14
C ILE A 89 -7.90 7.50 -3.63
N ALA A 90 -7.24 7.70 -4.76
CA ALA A 90 -7.11 9.00 -5.40
C ALA A 90 -7.25 8.86 -6.92
N LEU A 91 -7.89 9.86 -7.54
CA LEU A 91 -7.81 10.06 -8.98
C LEU A 91 -6.42 10.62 -9.29
N THR A 92 -5.71 9.97 -10.21
CA THR A 92 -4.39 10.42 -10.66
C THR A 92 -4.45 10.67 -12.16
N PHE A 93 -3.84 11.78 -12.58
CA PHE A 93 -3.59 12.04 -13.99
C PHE A 93 -2.12 11.68 -14.22
N PRO A 94 -1.81 10.68 -15.06
CA PRO A 94 -0.42 10.36 -15.35
C PRO A 94 0.22 11.61 -15.95
N ARG A 95 1.43 11.94 -15.46
CA ARG A 95 2.19 13.04 -16.05
C ARG A 95 2.55 12.62 -17.47
N LEU A 96 1.94 13.29 -18.45
CA LEU A 96 2.23 13.06 -19.88
C LEU A 96 3.61 13.61 -20.27
N GLU A 97 4.13 14.56 -19.51
CA GLU A 97 5.45 15.13 -19.70
C GLU A 97 6.53 14.31 -19.00
N ALA A 98 7.69 14.15 -19.66
CA ALA A 98 8.89 13.63 -19.01
C ALA A 98 9.15 14.42 -17.71
N PRO A 99 9.57 13.75 -16.61
CA PRO A 99 9.87 14.45 -15.36
C PRO A 99 10.82 15.61 -15.66
N HIS A 100 10.49 16.81 -15.19
CA HIS A 100 11.33 17.99 -15.41
C HIS A 100 12.76 17.60 -14.99
N PRO A 101 13.77 17.85 -15.86
CA PRO A 101 15.15 17.65 -15.47
C PRO A 101 15.37 18.33 -14.13
N PRO A 102 15.99 17.67 -13.14
CA PRO A 102 16.17 18.29 -11.83
C PRO A 102 16.88 19.63 -12.02
N ASP A 103 16.36 20.68 -11.41
CA ASP A 103 17.05 21.96 -11.36
C ASP A 103 18.38 21.82 -10.58
N ASP A 104 19.22 22.85 -10.62
CA ASP A 104 20.54 22.75 -10.00
C ASP A 104 20.49 22.60 -8.47
N ALA A 105 19.45 23.14 -7.82
CA ALA A 105 19.23 22.97 -6.39
C ALA A 105 18.84 21.52 -6.05
N GLU A 106 17.96 20.93 -6.85
CA GLU A 106 17.51 19.55 -6.76
C GLU A 106 18.68 18.57 -7.00
N LYS A 107 19.56 18.86 -7.99
CA LYS A 107 20.80 18.10 -8.22
C LYS A 107 21.73 18.16 -7.00
N GLN A 108 21.96 19.35 -6.45
CA GLN A 108 22.81 19.53 -5.26
C GLN A 108 22.24 18.80 -4.03
N ARG A 109 20.92 18.90 -3.80
CA ARG A 109 20.23 18.18 -2.72
C ARG A 109 20.36 16.66 -2.85
N ARG A 110 20.19 16.14 -4.07
CA ARG A 110 20.37 14.71 -4.37
C ARG A 110 21.81 14.25 -4.14
N GLU A 111 22.79 15.06 -4.51
CA GLU A 111 24.21 14.74 -4.29
C GLU A 111 24.57 14.74 -2.80
N MET A 112 24.07 15.72 -2.04
CA MET A 112 24.24 15.76 -0.58
C MET A 112 23.63 14.52 0.09
N LEU A 113 22.41 14.12 -0.30
CA LEU A 113 21.76 12.91 0.21
C LEU A 113 22.54 11.63 -0.14
N ARG A 114 23.00 11.51 -1.39
CA ARG A 114 23.85 10.38 -1.82
C ARG A 114 25.14 10.29 -1.01
N SER A 115 25.81 11.43 -0.82
CA SER A 115 27.01 11.54 0.00
C SER A 115 26.75 11.18 1.47
N ALA A 116 25.63 11.61 2.04
CA ALA A 116 25.24 11.29 3.42
C ALA A 116 24.95 9.79 3.60
N LEU A 117 24.21 9.18 2.66
CA LEU A 117 23.91 7.75 2.65
C LEU A 117 25.18 6.90 2.46
N ALA A 118 26.11 7.34 1.61
CA ALA A 118 27.39 6.67 1.40
C ALA A 118 28.29 6.71 2.65
N LYS A 119 28.33 7.87 3.35
CA LYS A 119 29.04 8.02 4.63
C LYS A 119 28.45 7.11 5.71
N SER A 120 27.13 7.10 5.86
CA SER A 120 26.41 6.21 6.79
C SER A 120 26.71 4.72 6.53
N LYS A 121 26.69 4.30 5.26
CA LYS A 121 27.00 2.91 4.86
C LYS A 121 28.45 2.53 5.17
N ARG A 122 29.41 3.44 4.96
CA ARG A 122 30.83 3.23 5.30
C ARG A 122 31.06 3.14 6.82
N GLN A 123 30.36 3.96 7.59
CA GLN A 123 30.47 3.99 9.05
C GLN A 123 29.92 2.70 9.67
N ARG A 124 28.79 2.19 9.16
CA ARG A 124 28.23 0.88 9.57
C ARG A 124 29.15 -0.30 9.25
N ARG A 125 29.83 -0.31 8.10
CA ARG A 125 30.79 -1.38 7.74
C ARG A 125 32.07 -1.37 8.59
N ARG A 126 32.43 -0.23 9.18
CA ARG A 126 33.59 -0.09 10.08
C ARG A 126 33.28 -0.43 11.54
N SER A 127 32.01 -0.39 11.94
CA SER A 127 31.56 -0.65 13.32
C SER A 127 31.00 -2.05 13.55
N SER A 128 30.95 -2.92 12.54
CA SER A 128 30.65 -4.35 12.72
C SER A 128 31.95 -5.08 13.08
N PRO A 129 32.06 -5.72 14.27
CA PRO A 129 33.22 -6.54 14.60
C PRO A 129 33.18 -7.86 13.80
N PRO A 130 34.33 -8.52 13.63
CA PRO A 130 34.45 -9.81 12.94
C PRO A 130 33.71 -10.95 13.64
#